data_AF-Q46NB9-F1
#
_entry.id   AF-Q46NB9-F1
#
_cell.length_a   1.000
_cell.length_b   1.000
_cell.length_c   1.000
_cell.angle_alpha   90.00
_cell.angle_beta   90.00
_cell.angle_gamma   90.00
#
_symmetry.space_group_name_H-M   'P 1'
#
loop_
_entity.id
_entity.type
_entity.pdbx_description
1 polymer ?
#
loop_
_entity_poly.entity_id
_entity_poly.type
_entity_poly.pdbx_seq_one_letter_code
_entity_poly.pdbx_strand_id
1 'polypeptide(L)'
;MPSTEAADCILCGAPTSRRWRDQQDRGSYRYRCATCGGRYVITADALDQLRRGMPDTAELLATARSQIQAGTLPRVVTKGGRQWVEPAGRQ
;
A
#
# COMPACT_ATOMS: atom_id res chain seq x y z
N MET A 1 10.27 -5.12 18.80
CA MET A 1 9.05 -4.39 18.38
C MET A 1 9.23 -4.02 16.92
N PRO A 2 8.28 -4.27 16.00
CA PRO A 2 8.43 -3.83 14.62
C PRO A 2 8.38 -2.30 14.59
N SER A 3 9.47 -1.68 14.12
CA SER A 3 9.56 -0.23 13.95
C SER A 3 8.42 0.22 13.05
N THR A 4 7.43 0.88 13.66
CA THR A 4 6.27 1.40 12.95
C THR A 4 6.62 2.83 12.56
N GLU A 5 6.72 3.09 11.26
CA GLU A 5 7.08 4.40 10.76
C GLU A 5 5.82 5.17 10.36
N ALA A 6 5.81 6.48 10.62
CA ALA A 6 4.77 7.37 10.10
C ALA A 6 4.97 7.53 8.59
N ALA A 7 3.89 7.38 7.84
CA ALA A 7 3.88 7.54 6.39
C ALA A 7 2.55 8.13 5.93
N ASP A 8 2.56 8.77 4.78
CA ASP A 8 1.33 9.24 4.16
C ASP A 8 0.50 8.07 3.64
N CYS A 9 -0.80 8.16 3.86
CA CYS A 9 -1.74 7.21 3.29
C CYS A 9 -1.78 7.40 1.79
N ILE A 10 -1.39 6.40 1.01
CA ILE A 10 -1.56 6.50 -0.44
C ILE A 10 -3.06 6.60 -0.79
N LEU A 11 -3.94 5.95 -0.01
CA LEU A 11 -5.38 5.89 -0.28
C LEU A 11 -6.15 7.17 0.02
N CYS A 12 -5.71 8.00 0.97
CA CYS A 12 -6.47 9.20 1.34
C CYS A 12 -5.59 10.45 1.53
N GLY A 13 -4.28 10.33 1.30
CA GLY A 13 -3.31 11.41 1.51
C GLY A 13 -3.07 11.76 2.97
N ALA A 14 -3.74 11.11 3.93
CA ALA A 14 -3.60 11.45 5.33
C ALA A 14 -2.21 11.07 5.88
N PRO A 15 -1.51 11.96 6.61
CA PRO A 15 -0.18 11.69 7.19
C PRO A 15 -0.21 10.77 8.41
N THR A 16 -1.38 10.20 8.73
CA THR A 16 -1.64 9.37 9.91
C THR A 16 -1.52 7.87 9.63
N SER A 17 -0.90 7.47 8.51
CA SER A 17 -0.70 6.04 8.24
C SER A 17 0.49 5.51 8.99
N ARG A 18 0.29 4.33 9.56
CA ARG A 18 1.34 3.54 10.18
C ARG A 18 1.81 2.50 9.18
N ARG A 19 3.11 2.49 8.88
CA ARG A 19 3.73 1.41 8.10
C ARG A 19 4.61 0.53 8.98
N TRP A 20 4.66 -0.75 8.69
CA TRP A 20 5.62 -1.67 9.29
C TRP A 20 6.07 -2.70 8.24
N ARG A 21 7.27 -3.25 8.43
CA ARG A 21 7.79 -4.29 7.55
C ARG A 21 6.95 -5.57 7.71
N ASP A 22 6.52 -6.13 6.60
CA ASP A 22 5.85 -7.42 6.59
C ASP A 22 6.86 -8.52 6.98
N GLN A 23 6.53 -9.31 8.00
CA GLN A 23 7.40 -10.40 8.46
C GLN A 23 7.24 -11.69 7.66
N GLN A 24 6.10 -11.87 6.97
CA GLN A 24 5.84 -13.01 6.09
C GLN A 24 6.47 -12.82 4.70
N ASP A 25 6.49 -11.57 4.20
CA ASP A 25 7.06 -11.22 2.90
C ASP A 25 8.22 -10.24 3.08
N ARG A 26 9.45 -10.78 3.18
CA ARG A 26 10.68 -10.00 3.32
C ARG A 26 10.93 -9.21 2.03
N GLY A 27 10.35 -8.02 1.97
CA GLY A 27 10.32 -7.20 0.76
C GLY A 27 9.05 -6.35 0.65
N SER A 28 8.06 -6.59 1.50
CA SER A 28 6.82 -5.81 1.55
C SER A 28 6.68 -5.02 2.86
N TYR A 29 5.90 -3.95 2.77
CA TYR A 29 5.49 -3.11 3.88
C TYR A 29 3.98 -3.16 4.00
N ARG A 30 3.47 -3.43 5.20
CA ARG A 30 2.05 -3.28 5.51
C ARG A 30 1.79 -1.86 5.98
N TYR A 31 0.69 -1.32 5.54
CA TYR A 31 0.20 -0.01 5.92
C TYR A 31 -1.18 -0.16 6.55
N ARG A 32 -1.43 0.66 7.56
CA ARG A 32 -2.75 0.86 8.15
C ARG A 32 -2.97 2.34 8.35
N CYS A 33 -4.02 2.85 7.71
CA CYS A 33 -4.45 4.23 7.91
C CYS A 33 -5.48 4.30 9.04
N ALA A 34 -5.26 5.19 10.01
CA ALA A 34 -6.24 5.45 11.06
C ALA A 34 -7.42 6.30 10.56
N THR A 35 -7.22 7.13 9.53
CA THR A 35 -8.25 8.02 8.98
C THR A 35 -9.26 7.30 8.10
N CYS A 36 -8.80 6.52 7.12
CA CYS A 36 -9.71 5.78 6.24
C CYS A 36 -9.96 4.33 6.68
N GLY A 37 -9.26 3.85 7.71
CA GLY A 37 -9.34 2.46 8.18
C GLY A 37 -8.74 1.42 7.23
N GLY A 38 -8.34 1.82 6.01
CA GLY A 38 -7.81 0.93 4.99
C GLY A 38 -6.47 0.31 5.39
N ARG A 39 -6.35 -1.01 5.16
CA ARG A 39 -5.08 -1.74 5.22
C ARG A 39 -4.67 -2.12 3.81
N TYR A 40 -3.37 -2.07 3.54
CA TYR A 40 -2.80 -2.41 2.25
C TYR A 40 -1.34 -2.82 2.40
N VAL A 41 -0.80 -3.49 1.39
CA VAL A 41 0.59 -3.94 1.34
C VAL A 41 1.29 -3.27 0.16
N ILE A 42 2.55 -2.89 0.28
CA ILE A 42 3.35 -2.32 -0.82
C ILE A 42 4.71 -3.00 -0.83
N THR A 43 5.18 -3.47 -1.98
CA THR A 43 6.56 -3.98 -2.11
C THR A 43 7.59 -2.85 -2.06
N ALA A 44 8.81 -3.15 -1.66
CA ALA A 44 9.89 -2.17 -1.55
C ALA A 44 10.14 -1.43 -2.88
N ASP A 45 10.14 -2.16 -4.01
CA ASP A 45 10.24 -1.57 -5.35
C ASP A 45 9.08 -0.61 -5.66
N ALA A 46 7.85 -1.01 -5.38
CA ALA A 46 6.69 -0.16 -5.61
C ALA A 46 6.74 1.11 -4.74
N LEU A 47 7.21 1.00 -3.50
CA LEU A 47 7.41 2.13 -2.61
C LEU A 47 8.49 3.09 -3.11
N ASP A 48 9.63 2.58 -3.59
CA ASP A 48 10.69 3.40 -4.18
C ASP A 48 10.18 4.17 -5.40
N GLN A 49 9.41 3.50 -6.25
CA GLN A 49 8.76 4.09 -7.41
C GLN A 49 7.72 5.17 -7.05
N LEU A 50 6.91 4.96 -6.01
CA LEU A 50 6.00 6.00 -5.49
C LEU A 50 6.76 7.23 -4.99
N ARG A 51 7.88 7.02 -4.29
CA ARG A 51 8.74 8.12 -3.78
C ARG A 51 9.38 8.94 -4.89
N ARG A 52 9.66 8.33 -6.04
CA ARG A 52 10.18 9.01 -7.23
C ARG A 52 9.12 9.82 -7.99
N GLY A 53 7.88 9.86 -7.50
CA GLY A 53 6.83 10.72 -8.05
C GLY A 53 6.22 10.22 -9.35
N MET A 54 6.03 8.90 -9.49
CA MET A 54 5.42 8.36 -10.71
C MET A 54 3.94 8.78 -10.90
N PRO A 55 3.50 9.01 -12.17
CA PRO A 55 2.31 9.79 -12.49
C PRO A 55 0.97 9.05 -12.35
N ASP A 56 0.93 7.70 -12.28
CA ASP A 56 -0.32 6.93 -12.37
C ASP A 56 -0.86 6.42 -11.01
N THR A 57 -0.62 7.18 -9.94
CA THR A 57 -1.12 6.79 -8.62
C THR A 57 -2.65 6.79 -8.53
N ALA A 58 -3.35 7.68 -9.24
CA ALA A 58 -4.81 7.80 -9.13
C ALA A 58 -5.57 6.49 -9.45
N GLU A 59 -5.19 5.79 -10.53
CA GLU A 59 -5.84 4.55 -10.95
C GLU A 59 -5.53 3.40 -9.98
N LEU A 60 -4.26 3.26 -9.60
CA LEU A 60 -3.82 2.33 -8.55
C LEU A 60 -4.60 2.51 -7.25
N LEU A 61 -4.83 3.76 -6.84
CA LEU A 61 -5.58 4.08 -5.65
C LEU A 61 -7.06 3.75 -5.79
N ALA A 62 -7.66 3.97 -6.95
CA ALA A 62 -9.03 3.57 -7.23
C ALA A 62 -9.19 2.05 -7.14
N THR A 63 -8.28 1.27 -7.75
CA THR A 63 -8.29 -0.19 -7.66
C THR A 63 -8.11 -0.68 -6.23
N ALA A 64 -7.15 -0.10 -5.49
CA ALA A 64 -6.91 -0.47 -4.10
C ALA A 64 -8.14 -0.17 -3.23
N ARG A 65 -8.77 1.00 -3.38
CA ARG A 65 -10.02 1.35 -2.66
C ARG A 65 -11.16 0.38 -2.99
N SER A 66 -11.32 0.01 -4.26
CA SER A 66 -12.35 -0.96 -4.69
C SER A 66 -12.14 -2.33 -4.03
N GLN A 67 -10.90 -2.83 -3.98
CA GLN A 67 -10.59 -4.08 -3.28
C GLN A 67 -10.89 -4.00 -1.77
N ILE A 68 -10.59 -2.88 -1.12
CA ILE A 68 -10.90 -2.67 0.31
C ILE A 68 -12.41 -2.71 0.55
N GLN A 69 -13.21 -2.06 -0.31
CA GLN A 69 -14.67 -2.11 -0.23
C GLN A 69 -15.21 -3.54 -0.43
N ALA A 70 -14.53 -4.35 -1.25
CA ALA A 70 -14.82 -5.77 -1.43
C ALA A 70 -14.28 -6.67 -0.28
N GLY A 71 -13.73 -6.11 0.80
CA GLY A 71 -13.16 -6.86 1.93
C GLY A 71 -11.84 -7.56 1.61
N THR A 72 -11.19 -7.17 0.52
CA THR A 72 -9.91 -7.72 0.05
C THR A 72 -8.77 -6.80 0.50
N LEU A 73 -7.64 -7.41 0.87
CA LEU A 73 -6.42 -6.70 1.22
C LEU A 73 -5.63 -6.41 -0.07
N PRO A 74 -5.58 -5.15 -0.55
CA PRO A 74 -4.82 -4.82 -1.75
C PRO A 74 -3.32 -4.84 -1.47
N ARG A 75 -2.57 -5.37 -2.44
CA ARG A 75 -1.11 -5.34 -2.49
C ARG A 75 -0.64 -4.64 -3.74
N VAL A 76 0.10 -3.55 -3.54
CA VAL A 76 0.77 -2.82 -4.61
C VAL A 76 2.11 -3.50 -4.87
N VAL A 77 2.30 -3.96 -6.11
CA VAL A 77 3.54 -4.59 -6.60
C VAL A 77 4.03 -3.85 -7.84
N THR A 78 5.32 -3.96 -8.14
CA THR A 78 5.87 -3.53 -9.44
C THR A 78 6.09 -4.78 -10.30
N LYS A 79 5.46 -4.83 -11.48
CA LYS A 79 5.64 -5.88 -12.50
C LYS A 79 5.95 -5.24 -13.85
N GLY A 80 7.06 -5.65 -14.47
CA GLY A 80 7.48 -5.14 -15.78
C GLY A 80 7.71 -3.63 -15.80
N GLY A 81 8.18 -3.05 -14.69
CA GLY A 81 8.41 -1.60 -14.56
C GLY A 81 7.15 -0.76 -14.29
N ARG A 82 5.96 -1.37 -14.26
CA ARG A 82 4.69 -0.71 -13.92
C ARG A 82 4.18 -1.17 -12.56
N GLN A 83 3.44 -0.30 -11.90
CA GLN A 83 2.79 -0.59 -10.62
C GLN A 83 1.41 -1.24 -10.84
N TRP A 84 1.08 -2.24 -10.03
CA TRP A 84 -0.15 -3.03 -10.10
C TRP A 84 -0.73 -3.28 -8.72
N VAL A 85 -2.06 -3.41 -8.60
CA VAL A 85 -2.73 -3.85 -7.38
C VAL A 85 -3.21 -5.29 -7.52
N GLU A 86 -2.66 -6.19 -6.72
CA GLU A 86 -3.06 -7.59 -6.64
C GLU A 86 -3.71 -7.89 -5.28
N PRO A 87 -4.66 -8.83 -5.20
CA PRO A 87 -5.22 -9.26 -3.93
C PRO A 87 -4.19 -10.07 -3.14
N ALA A 88 -3.86 -9.65 -1.91
CA ALA A 88 -2.93 -10.38 -1.03
C ALA A 88 -3.62 -11.14 0.12
N GLY A 89 -4.93 -10.99 0.28
CA GLY A 89 -5.70 -11.64 1.34
C GLY A 89 -7.05 -10.97 1.55
N ARG A 90 -7.67 -11.22 2.70
CA ARG A 90 -8.87 -10.50 3.16
C ARG A 90 -8.53 -9.52 4.29
N GLN A 91 -9.35 -8.48 4.41
CA GLN A 91 -9.21 -7.40 5.42
C GLN A 91 -9.50 -7.85 6.84
#